data_AF-A0AA43Q5I3-F1
#
_entry.id   AF-A0AA43Q5I3-F1
#
_cell.length_a   1.000
_cell.length_b   1.000
_cell.length_c   1.000
_cell.angle_alpha   90.00
_cell.angle_beta   90.00
_cell.angle_gamma   90.00
#
_symmetry.space_group_name_H-M   'P 1'
#
loop_
_entity.id
_entity.type
_entity.pdbx_description
1 polymer ?
#
loop_
_entity_poly.entity_id
_entity_poly.type
_entity_poly.pdbx_seq_one_letter_code
_entity_poly.pdbx_strand_id
1 'polypeptide(L)'
;MNNFLSFQIHGGADHGGGVADSVSSLLVFFEGLSTRDSADIFSTLMPGLSSMDNIHPVLVHFPIALLSAFFALDMMGTLVKKQHWRNVAGWLLYLGAVAAVFTVIAGFSAAGSVAHGEEVHGIMERHKNFGVAVLCLAILLSAWRAISGGVIEGLANCFFLALATLLIGLMVLGADLGGLMVYQYGVAVKSLQIEVPGSHEHEHGHEHTHQH
;
A
#
# COMPACT_ATOMS: atom_id res chain seq x y z
N MET A 1 -26.15 -8.21 -6.96
CA MET A 1 -26.43 -6.85 -7.45
C MET A 1 -26.16 -5.89 -6.32
N ASN A 2 -24.95 -5.34 -6.24
CA ASN A 2 -24.59 -4.41 -5.17
C ASN A 2 -24.99 -3.01 -5.61
N ASN A 3 -26.02 -2.47 -4.95
CA ASN A 3 -26.41 -1.07 -5.07
C ASN A 3 -25.25 -0.21 -4.57
N PHE A 4 -24.43 0.27 -5.51
CA PHE A 4 -23.69 1.50 -5.29
C PHE A 4 -24.73 2.58 -4.99
N LEU A 5 -24.63 3.18 -3.81
CA LEU A 5 -25.46 4.32 -3.43
C LEU A 5 -25.20 5.45 -4.42
N SER A 6 -26.06 5.51 -5.44
CA SER A 6 -26.36 6.74 -6.17
C SER A 6 -26.77 7.77 -5.12
N PHE A 7 -25.95 8.82 -4.94
CA PHE A 7 -26.38 10.03 -4.25
C PHE A 7 -27.43 10.74 -5.12
N GLN A 8 -28.60 10.11 -5.28
CA GLN A 8 -29.78 10.79 -5.79
C GLN A 8 -30.35 11.61 -4.64
N ILE A 9 -29.81 12.82 -4.54
CA ILE A 9 -30.41 13.94 -3.82
C ILE A 9 -31.74 14.22 -4.53
N HIS A 10 -32.84 13.64 -4.03
CA HIS A 10 -34.16 14.19 -4.31
C HIS A 10 -34.28 15.46 -3.48
N GLY A 11 -33.89 16.58 -4.09
CA GLY A 11 -34.30 17.90 -3.63
C GLY A 11 -35.82 17.97 -3.70
N GLY A 12 -36.45 18.23 -2.57
CA GLY A 12 -37.81 18.75 -2.53
C GLY A 12 -37.88 19.94 -3.48
N ALA A 13 -38.77 19.84 -4.45
CA ALA A 13 -38.89 20.78 -5.54
C ALA A 13 -39.66 22.02 -5.07
N ASP A 14 -38.93 23.04 -4.61
CA ASP A 14 -39.46 24.40 -4.48
C ASP A 14 -38.33 25.43 -4.31
N HIS A 15 -37.86 25.92 -5.45
CA HIS A 15 -37.19 27.20 -5.71
C HIS A 15 -36.58 27.95 -4.51
N GLY A 16 -35.30 27.68 -4.23
CA GLY A 16 -34.50 28.58 -3.42
C GLY A 16 -33.13 28.04 -3.10
N GLY A 17 -32.21 28.02 -4.08
CA GLY A 17 -30.79 27.69 -3.90
C GLY A 17 -30.05 28.68 -2.99
N GLY A 18 -30.50 28.78 -1.75
CA GLY A 18 -30.08 29.70 -0.72
C GLY A 18 -29.32 28.97 0.38
N VAL A 19 -28.75 29.77 1.28
CA VAL A 19 -27.96 29.29 2.41
C VAL A 19 -28.75 28.34 3.31
N ALA A 20 -30.08 28.51 3.39
CA ALA A 20 -30.96 27.66 4.20
C ALA A 20 -30.98 26.19 3.75
N ASP A 21 -31.03 25.90 2.43
CA ASP A 21 -31.01 24.54 1.90
C ASP A 21 -29.64 23.88 2.08
N SER A 22 -28.58 24.68 1.94
CA SER A 22 -27.20 24.22 2.21
C SER A 22 -27.01 23.89 3.69
N VAL A 23 -27.54 24.74 4.59
CA VAL A 23 -27.51 24.52 6.04
C VAL A 23 -28.38 23.34 6.43
N SER A 24 -29.56 23.16 5.82
CA SER A 24 -30.41 21.99 6.04
C SER A 24 -29.72 20.70 5.62
N SER A 25 -29.11 20.67 4.44
CA SER A 25 -28.34 19.51 3.95
C SER A 25 -27.15 19.19 4.86
N LEU A 26 -26.47 20.22 5.37
CA LEU A 26 -25.35 20.07 6.28
C LEU A 26 -25.79 19.60 7.68
N LEU A 27 -26.92 20.11 8.19
CA LEU A 27 -27.52 19.66 9.46
C LEU A 27 -27.98 18.21 9.38
N VAL A 28 -28.67 17.81 8.31
CA VAL A 28 -29.09 16.42 8.07
C VAL A 28 -27.88 15.50 7.97
N PHE A 29 -26.79 15.97 7.36
CA PHE A 29 -25.53 15.24 7.32
C PHE A 29 -24.91 15.04 8.72
N PHE A 30 -24.80 16.10 9.54
CA PHE A 30 -24.26 16.01 10.90
C PHE A 30 -25.16 15.21 11.85
N GLU A 31 -26.48 15.33 11.72
CA GLU A 31 -27.45 14.50 12.45
C GLU A 31 -27.25 13.03 12.08
N GLY A 32 -27.12 12.72 10.78
CA GLY A 32 -26.82 11.37 10.30
C GLY A 32 -25.49 10.81 10.77
N LEU A 33 -24.48 11.66 11.01
CA LEU A 33 -23.22 11.24 11.64
C LEU A 33 -23.37 11.02 13.14
N SER A 34 -24.15 11.85 13.84
CA SER A 34 -24.31 11.77 15.30
C SER A 34 -25.11 10.55 15.75
N THR A 35 -25.94 9.97 14.88
CA THR A 35 -26.76 8.80 15.21
C THR A 35 -26.13 7.46 14.83
N ARG A 36 -24.98 7.47 14.13
CA ARG A 36 -24.30 6.26 13.64
C ARG A 36 -23.22 5.80 14.62
N ASP A 37 -22.93 4.50 14.60
CA ASP A 37 -21.77 3.97 15.31
C ASP A 37 -20.46 4.48 14.68
N SER A 38 -19.40 4.52 15.48
CA SER A 38 -18.08 4.97 15.05
C SER A 38 -17.53 4.24 13.82
N ALA A 39 -17.85 2.96 13.66
CA ALA A 39 -17.49 2.17 12.48
C ALA A 39 -18.25 2.61 11.21
N ASP A 40 -19.53 2.96 11.34
CA ASP A 40 -20.37 3.43 10.24
C ASP A 40 -20.02 4.87 9.82
N ILE A 41 -19.60 5.70 10.78
CA ILE A 41 -19.03 7.03 10.51
C ILE A 41 -17.75 6.87 9.69
N PHE A 42 -16.87 5.94 10.09
CA PHE A 42 -15.62 5.72 9.37
C PHE A 42 -15.81 5.19 7.95
N SER A 43 -16.72 4.24 7.73
CA SER A 43 -17.03 3.74 6.37
C SER A 43 -17.67 4.82 5.48
N THR A 44 -18.43 5.75 6.09
CA THR A 44 -18.99 6.91 5.38
C THR A 44 -17.92 7.94 5.01
N LEU A 45 -16.97 8.22 5.92
CA LEU A 45 -15.91 9.22 5.71
C LEU A 45 -14.76 8.70 4.83
N MET A 46 -14.40 7.42 4.97
CA MET A 46 -13.26 6.80 4.31
C MET A 46 -13.69 5.50 3.60
N PRO A 47 -14.61 5.57 2.62
CA PRO A 47 -15.18 4.39 1.98
C PRO A 47 -14.12 3.53 1.29
N GLY A 48 -13.14 4.15 0.62
CA GLY A 48 -12.04 3.44 -0.02
C GLY A 48 -11.25 2.58 0.96
N LEU A 49 -10.82 3.16 2.08
CA LEU A 49 -10.04 2.45 3.10
C LEU A 49 -10.85 1.32 3.76
N SER A 50 -12.14 1.54 4.02
CA SER A 50 -13.03 0.52 4.58
C SER A 50 -13.32 -0.64 3.63
N SER A 51 -13.15 -0.43 2.31
CA SER A 51 -13.40 -1.43 1.29
C SER A 51 -12.18 -2.30 0.94
N MET A 52 -11.01 -1.98 1.51
CA MET A 52 -9.78 -2.71 1.25
C MET A 52 -9.69 -3.96 2.12
N ASP A 53 -9.51 -5.11 1.50
CA ASP A 53 -9.24 -6.38 2.20
C ASP A 53 -7.84 -6.40 2.83
N ASN A 54 -6.98 -5.45 2.46
CA ASN A 54 -5.59 -5.37 2.90
C ASN A 54 -5.10 -3.93 3.01
N ILE A 55 -4.58 -3.55 4.18
CA ILE A 55 -4.02 -2.22 4.46
C ILE A 55 -2.55 -2.08 4.00
N HIS A 56 -1.86 -3.20 3.72
CA HIS A 56 -0.45 -3.23 3.32
C HIS A 56 -0.12 -2.29 2.14
N PRO A 57 -0.92 -2.22 1.05
CA PRO A 57 -0.66 -1.29 -0.06
C PRO A 57 -0.69 0.20 0.35
N VAL A 58 -1.40 0.56 1.42
CA VAL A 58 -1.33 1.92 1.97
C VAL A 58 -0.01 2.11 2.71
N LEU A 59 0.35 1.15 3.56
CA LEU A 59 1.54 1.24 4.40
C LEU A 59 2.85 1.24 3.61
N VAL A 60 2.94 0.53 2.48
CA VAL A 60 4.18 0.49 1.66
C VAL A 60 4.65 1.85 1.15
N HIS A 61 3.75 2.83 1.01
CA HIS A 61 4.13 4.17 0.55
C HIS A 61 5.10 4.87 1.51
N PHE A 62 4.95 4.64 2.82
CA PHE A 62 5.79 5.27 3.85
C PHE A 62 7.25 4.82 3.78
N PRO A 63 7.60 3.52 3.89
CA PRO A 63 8.99 3.09 3.78
C PRO A 63 9.57 3.41 2.39
N ILE A 64 8.78 3.31 1.30
CA ILE A 64 9.26 3.67 -0.05
C ILE A 64 9.68 5.14 -0.09
N ALA A 65 8.83 6.07 0.35
CA ALA A 65 9.14 7.49 0.32
C ALA A 65 10.28 7.85 1.29
N LEU A 66 10.21 7.38 2.54
CA LEU A 66 11.17 7.74 3.59
C LEU A 66 12.57 7.19 3.31
N LEU A 67 12.68 5.92 2.91
CA LEU A 67 13.98 5.30 2.65
C LEU A 67 14.61 5.83 1.36
N SER A 68 13.80 6.12 0.33
CA SER A 68 14.29 6.77 -0.90
C SER A 68 14.79 8.18 -0.62
N ALA A 69 14.04 8.96 0.18
CA ALA A 69 14.45 10.31 0.57
C ALA A 69 15.69 10.29 1.47
N PHE A 70 15.79 9.34 2.40
CA PHE A 70 17.02 9.09 3.17
C PHE A 70 18.21 8.87 2.24
N PHE A 71 18.11 7.93 1.30
CA PHE A 71 19.21 7.60 0.41
C PHE A 71 19.64 8.80 -0.43
N ALA A 72 18.69 9.51 -1.04
CA ALA A 72 18.96 10.69 -1.85
C ALA A 72 19.64 11.80 -1.02
N LEU A 73 19.11 12.12 0.16
CA LEU A 73 19.68 13.17 1.02
C LEU A 73 21.02 12.78 1.62
N ASP A 74 21.24 11.53 2.01
CA ASP A 74 22.52 11.10 2.56
C ASP A 74 23.61 11.06 1.48
N MET A 75 23.27 10.59 0.28
CA MET A 75 24.14 10.61 -0.89
C MET A 75 24.51 12.04 -1.27
N MET A 76 23.52 12.92 -1.47
CA MET A 76 23.77 14.34 -1.77
C MET A 76 24.55 15.02 -0.66
N GLY A 77 24.15 14.82 0.61
CA GLY A 77 24.82 15.39 1.78
C GLY A 77 26.28 14.95 1.89
N THR A 78 26.59 13.71 1.48
CA THR A 78 27.98 13.21 1.36
C THR A 78 28.74 13.96 0.26
N LEU A 79 28.16 14.08 -0.94
CA LEU A 79 28.79 14.73 -2.09
C LEU A 79 29.05 16.23 -1.86
N VAL A 80 28.07 16.94 -1.30
CA VAL A 80 28.18 18.38 -1.00
C VAL A 80 28.83 18.66 0.36
N LYS A 81 29.21 17.62 1.11
CA LYS A 81 29.82 17.70 2.45
C LYS A 81 28.98 18.54 3.44
N LYS A 82 27.65 18.38 3.41
CA LYS A 82 26.70 19.09 4.29
C LYS A 82 26.18 18.16 5.37
N GLN A 83 26.76 18.24 6.57
CA GLN A 83 26.40 17.38 7.70
C GLN A 83 24.93 17.49 8.10
N HIS A 84 24.34 18.68 8.03
CA HIS A 84 22.94 18.89 8.38
C HIS A 84 21.98 18.04 7.54
N TRP A 85 22.25 17.90 6.24
CA TRP A 85 21.41 17.08 5.35
C TRP A 85 21.50 15.61 5.70
N ARG A 86 22.70 15.15 6.07
CA ARG A 86 22.95 13.78 6.52
C ARG A 86 22.29 13.48 7.87
N ASN A 87 22.21 14.47 8.76
CA ASN A 87 21.44 14.35 10.01
C ASN A 87 19.94 14.17 9.74
N VAL A 88 19.38 14.97 8.84
CA VAL A 88 17.98 14.82 8.41
C VAL A 88 17.75 13.45 7.76
N ALA A 89 18.68 13.02 6.90
CA ALA A 89 18.64 11.69 6.29
C ALA A 89 18.64 10.57 7.34
N GLY A 90 19.39 10.72 8.44
CA GLY A 90 19.35 9.80 9.57
C GLY A 90 17.95 9.64 10.19
N TRP A 91 17.23 10.74 10.39
CA TRP A 91 15.84 10.67 10.89
C TRP A 91 14.90 9.99 9.90
N LEU A 92 15.05 10.26 8.60
CA LEU A 92 14.27 9.59 7.55
C LEU A 92 14.54 8.08 7.52
N LEU A 93 15.79 7.66 7.72
CA LEU A 93 16.15 6.24 7.84
C LEU A 93 15.43 5.59 9.03
N TYR A 94 15.46 6.23 10.20
CA TYR A 94 14.80 5.69 11.41
C TYR A 94 13.29 5.58 11.24
N LEU A 95 12.65 6.65 10.74
CA LEU A 95 11.20 6.64 10.48
C LEU A 95 10.85 5.62 9.39
N GLY A 96 11.66 5.51 8.34
CA GLY A 96 11.48 4.53 7.27
C GLY A 96 11.61 3.09 7.77
N ALA A 97 12.55 2.81 8.67
CA ALA A 97 12.71 1.49 9.30
C ALA A 97 11.49 1.14 10.17
N VAL A 98 11.00 2.08 10.98
CA VAL A 98 9.77 1.89 11.77
C VAL A 98 8.56 1.64 10.86
N ALA A 99 8.40 2.42 9.81
CA ALA A 99 7.33 2.23 8.83
C ALA A 99 7.43 0.86 8.13
N ALA A 100 8.65 0.40 7.82
CA ALA A 100 8.89 -0.91 7.23
C ALA A 100 8.45 -2.05 8.18
N VAL A 101 8.66 -1.92 9.50
CA VAL A 101 8.16 -2.91 10.49
C VAL A 101 6.66 -3.07 10.37
N PHE A 102 5.90 -1.96 10.44
CA PHE A 102 4.44 -1.99 10.34
C PHE A 102 3.96 -2.52 8.99
N THR A 103 4.66 -2.15 7.92
CA THR A 103 4.35 -2.60 6.56
C THR A 103 4.52 -4.11 6.41
N VAL A 104 5.60 -4.67 6.95
CA VAL A 104 5.87 -6.12 6.91
C VAL A 104 4.85 -6.89 7.75
N ILE A 105 4.49 -6.39 8.94
CA ILE A 105 3.44 -6.99 9.78
C ILE A 105 2.11 -7.04 9.02
N ALA A 106 1.71 -5.93 8.38
CA ALA A 106 0.50 -5.89 7.57
C ALA A 106 0.57 -6.85 6.36
N GLY A 107 1.74 -6.98 5.72
CA GLY A 107 1.96 -7.90 4.61
C GLY A 107 1.80 -9.37 5.03
N PHE A 108 2.34 -9.76 6.18
CA PHE A 108 2.14 -11.09 6.74
C PHE A 108 0.67 -11.37 7.10
N SER A 109 -0.03 -10.38 7.67
CA SER A 109 -1.47 -10.52 7.94
C SER A 109 -2.27 -10.76 6.67
N ALA A 110 -1.91 -10.09 5.57
CA ALA A 110 -2.61 -10.21 4.30
C ALA A 110 -2.34 -11.54 3.58
N ALA A 111 -1.12 -12.06 3.68
CA ALA A 111 -0.76 -13.34 3.05
C ALA A 111 -1.61 -14.51 3.57
N GLY A 112 -2.15 -14.40 4.79
CA GLY A 112 -3.07 -15.38 5.37
C GLY A 112 -4.55 -15.18 5.04
N SER A 113 -4.95 -14.01 4.54
CA SER A 113 -6.37 -13.65 4.36
C SER A 113 -6.81 -13.53 2.90
N VAL A 114 -5.90 -13.20 1.98
CA VAL A 114 -6.23 -13.02 0.57
C VAL A 114 -6.27 -14.39 -0.13
N ALA A 115 -7.20 -14.61 -1.05
CA ALA A 115 -7.23 -15.81 -1.87
C ALA A 115 -6.29 -15.65 -3.07
N HIS A 116 -5.39 -16.60 -3.29
CA HIS A 116 -4.44 -16.57 -4.40
C HIS A 116 -4.30 -17.98 -4.99
N GLY A 117 -4.17 -18.09 -6.32
CA GLY A 117 -3.84 -19.34 -6.99
C GLY A 117 -2.38 -19.74 -6.80
N GLU A 118 -2.06 -21.02 -7.05
CA GLU A 118 -0.70 -21.58 -6.98
C GLU A 118 0.33 -20.77 -7.79
N GLU A 119 -0.05 -20.28 -8.97
CA GLU A 119 0.84 -19.50 -9.86
C GLU A 119 1.35 -18.21 -9.20
N VAL A 120 0.49 -17.54 -8.43
CA VAL A 120 0.81 -16.27 -7.76
C VAL A 120 1.58 -16.50 -6.45
N HIS A 121 1.44 -17.67 -5.84
CA HIS A 121 2.08 -17.98 -4.55
C HIS A 121 3.61 -17.79 -4.60
N GLY A 122 4.26 -18.27 -5.67
CA GLY A 122 5.71 -18.11 -5.84
C GLY A 122 6.15 -16.65 -6.02
N ILE A 123 5.34 -15.82 -6.67
CA ILE A 123 5.59 -14.38 -6.83
C ILE A 123 5.45 -13.68 -5.47
N MET A 124 4.39 -14.01 -4.73
CA MET A 124 4.14 -13.49 -3.39
C MET A 124 5.27 -13.85 -2.41
N GLU A 125 5.80 -15.06 -2.48
CA GLU A 125 6.92 -15.46 -1.62
C GLU A 125 8.20 -14.66 -1.93
N ARG A 126 8.51 -14.42 -3.20
CA ARG A 126 9.65 -13.56 -3.58
C ARG A 126 9.44 -12.12 -3.11
N HIS A 127 8.24 -11.57 -3.31
CA HIS A 127 7.89 -10.24 -2.81
C HIS A 127 8.07 -10.13 -1.29
N LYS A 128 7.58 -11.12 -0.54
CA LYS A 128 7.78 -11.23 0.91
C LYS A 128 9.25 -11.23 1.28
N ASN A 129 10.07 -12.04 0.60
CA ASN A 129 11.50 -12.13 0.89
C ASN A 129 12.22 -10.81 0.65
N PHE A 130 11.88 -10.08 -0.42
CA PHE A 130 12.40 -8.72 -0.63
C PHE A 130 11.96 -7.75 0.47
N GLY A 131 10.68 -7.78 0.87
CA GLY A 131 10.17 -6.93 1.96
C GLY A 131 10.90 -7.17 3.28
N VAL A 132 11.13 -8.44 3.65
CA VAL A 132 11.90 -8.80 4.86
C VAL A 132 13.36 -8.38 4.73
N ALA A 133 13.99 -8.58 3.57
CA ALA A 133 15.37 -8.17 3.35
C ALA A 133 15.54 -6.63 3.48
N VAL A 134 14.62 -5.85 2.91
CA VAL A 134 14.58 -4.38 3.06
C VAL A 134 14.45 -3.99 4.53
N LEU A 135 13.55 -4.63 5.27
CA LEU A 135 13.38 -4.38 6.71
C LEU A 135 14.67 -4.67 7.49
N CYS A 136 15.26 -5.86 7.31
CA CYS A 136 16.50 -6.24 8.00
C CYS A 136 17.63 -5.25 7.68
N LEU A 137 17.76 -4.84 6.43
CA LEU A 137 18.81 -3.92 6.00
C LEU A 137 18.55 -2.49 6.52
N ALA A 138 17.29 -2.04 6.57
CA ALA A 138 16.93 -0.75 7.17
C ALA A 138 17.23 -0.72 8.68
N ILE A 139 16.93 -1.80 9.41
CA ILE A 139 17.27 -1.93 10.84
C ILE A 139 18.79 -1.96 11.02
N LEU A 140 19.52 -2.73 10.21
CA LEU A 140 20.97 -2.81 10.27
C LEU A 140 21.62 -1.45 10.07
N LEU A 141 21.23 -0.73 9.01
CA LEU A 141 21.74 0.61 8.73
C LEU A 141 21.36 1.60 9.84
N SER A 142 20.14 1.51 10.36
CA SER A 142 19.68 2.35 11.48
C SER A 142 20.52 2.12 12.73
N ALA A 143 20.69 0.86 13.13
CA ALA A 143 21.47 0.48 14.29
C ALA A 143 22.94 0.90 14.14
N TRP A 144 23.54 0.65 12.98
CA TRP A 144 24.92 1.06 12.72
C TRP A 144 25.07 2.58 12.81
N ARG A 145 24.15 3.35 12.22
CA ARG A 145 24.18 4.82 12.30
C ARG A 145 24.04 5.33 13.73
N ALA A 146 23.12 4.74 14.51
CA ALA A 146 22.92 5.09 15.91
C ALA A 146 24.15 4.77 16.78
N ILE A 147 24.73 3.58 16.62
CA ILE A 147 25.92 3.13 17.37
C ILE A 147 27.15 3.97 17.01
N SER A 148 27.26 4.43 15.76
CA SER A 148 28.36 5.29 15.31
C SER A 148 28.26 6.73 15.83
N GLY A 149 27.22 7.07 16.61
CA GLY A 149 27.01 8.41 17.13
C GLY A 149 26.47 9.40 16.09
N GLY A 150 25.86 8.92 15.00
CA GLY A 150 25.26 9.75 13.97
C GLY A 150 25.90 9.56 12.60
N VAL A 151 26.47 10.63 12.04
CA VAL A 151 26.93 10.60 10.65
C VAL A 151 28.23 9.81 10.49
N ILE A 152 28.24 8.87 9.54
CA ILE A 152 29.39 8.02 9.24
C ILE A 152 30.26 8.71 8.17
N GLU A 153 31.56 8.79 8.40
CA GLU A 153 32.53 9.46 7.53
C GLU A 153 33.66 8.51 7.07
N GLY A 154 34.46 8.94 6.09
CA GLY A 154 35.59 8.17 5.56
C GLY A 154 35.19 6.90 4.81
N LEU A 155 36.05 5.87 4.84
CA LEU A 155 35.85 4.61 4.12
C LEU A 155 34.60 3.84 4.57
N ALA A 156 34.24 3.93 5.85
CA ALA A 156 33.03 3.31 6.38
C ALA A 156 31.76 3.87 5.71
N ASN A 157 31.78 5.15 5.32
CA ASN A 157 30.66 5.76 4.61
C ASN A 157 30.45 5.16 3.22
N CYS A 158 31.52 4.80 2.50
CA CYS A 158 31.39 4.15 1.21
C CYS A 158 30.65 2.81 1.33
N PHE A 159 30.98 2.02 2.36
CA PHE A 159 30.30 0.76 2.62
C PHE A 159 28.86 0.97 3.10
N PHE A 160 28.61 1.96 3.95
CA PHE A 160 27.25 2.34 4.36
C PHE A 160 26.38 2.72 3.16
N LEU A 161 26.89 3.56 2.24
CA LEU A 161 26.19 3.96 1.02
C LEU A 161 25.99 2.80 0.04
N ALA A 162 26.94 1.85 -0.03
CA ALA A 162 26.78 0.65 -0.85
C ALA A 162 25.63 -0.22 -0.35
N LEU A 163 25.54 -0.44 0.97
CA LEU A 163 24.40 -1.15 1.58
C LEU A 163 23.09 -0.37 1.43
N ALA A 164 23.11 0.95 1.56
CA ALA A 164 21.92 1.78 1.33
C ALA A 164 21.47 1.70 -0.14
N THR A 165 22.39 1.62 -1.09
CA THR A 165 22.08 1.41 -2.52
C THR A 165 21.45 0.03 -2.74
N LEU A 166 22.00 -1.01 -2.10
CA LEU A 166 21.42 -2.36 -2.13
C LEU A 166 19.99 -2.37 -1.58
N LEU A 167 19.75 -1.67 -0.46
CA LEU A 167 18.42 -1.50 0.13
C LEU A 167 17.43 -0.93 -0.90
N ILE A 168 17.79 0.16 -1.59
CA ILE A 168 16.93 0.76 -2.61
C ILE A 168 16.69 -0.21 -3.77
N GLY A 169 17.72 -0.94 -4.22
CA GLY A 169 17.58 -1.94 -5.27
C GLY A 169 16.59 -3.05 -4.92
N LEU A 170 16.71 -3.63 -3.71
CA LEU A 170 15.77 -4.65 -3.22
C LEU A 170 14.35 -4.10 -3.08
N MET A 171 14.21 -2.84 -2.64
CA MET A 171 12.92 -2.17 -2.52
C MET A 171 12.24 -1.96 -3.88
N VAL A 172 12.99 -1.57 -4.91
CA VAL A 172 12.47 -1.44 -6.29
C VAL A 172 12.01 -2.80 -6.82
N LEU A 173 12.81 -3.86 -6.66
CA LEU A 173 12.43 -5.22 -7.09
C LEU A 173 11.19 -5.74 -6.34
N GLY A 174 11.10 -5.48 -5.04
CA GLY A 174 9.92 -5.81 -4.24
C GLY A 174 8.68 -5.05 -4.70
N ALA A 175 8.80 -3.75 -4.98
CA ALA A 175 7.70 -2.93 -5.47
C ALA A 175 7.21 -3.37 -6.86
N ASP A 176 8.12 -3.76 -7.75
CA ASP A 176 7.79 -4.30 -9.07
C ASP A 176 6.95 -5.59 -8.97
N LEU A 177 7.37 -6.55 -8.14
CA LEU A 177 6.60 -7.77 -7.88
C LEU A 177 5.24 -7.46 -7.22
N GLY A 178 5.18 -6.45 -6.35
CA GLY A 178 3.93 -5.96 -5.78
C GLY A 178 2.98 -5.44 -6.87
N GLY A 179 3.50 -4.64 -7.79
CA GLY A 179 2.78 -4.16 -8.96
C GLY A 179 2.30 -5.31 -9.85
N LEU A 180 3.16 -6.30 -10.11
CA LEU A 180 2.82 -7.49 -10.90
C LEU A 180 1.61 -8.24 -10.31
N MET A 181 1.61 -8.46 -8.99
CA MET A 181 0.50 -9.11 -8.29
C MET A 181 -0.81 -8.34 -8.44
N VAL A 182 -0.78 -7.01 -8.33
CA VAL A 182 -2.00 -6.18 -8.40
C VAL A 182 -2.48 -6.00 -9.84
N TYR A 183 -1.59 -5.61 -10.76
CA TYR A 183 -1.97 -5.19 -12.11
C TYR A 183 -2.15 -6.34 -13.09
N GLN A 184 -1.35 -7.41 -12.97
CA GLN A 184 -1.47 -8.57 -13.86
C GLN A 184 -2.36 -9.66 -13.28
N TYR A 185 -2.23 -9.94 -11.98
CA TYR A 185 -2.91 -11.06 -11.33
C TYR A 185 -4.13 -10.66 -10.49
N GLY A 186 -4.41 -9.36 -10.33
CA GLY A 186 -5.61 -8.88 -9.64
C GLY A 186 -5.66 -9.23 -8.15
N VAL A 187 -4.51 -9.41 -7.49
CA VAL A 187 -4.47 -9.78 -6.06
C VAL A 187 -5.07 -8.66 -5.22
N ALA A 188 -6.06 -9.02 -4.39
CA ALA A 188 -6.79 -8.10 -3.52
C ALA A 188 -7.50 -6.93 -4.25
N VAL A 189 -7.84 -7.10 -5.53
CA VAL A 189 -8.67 -6.15 -6.28
C VAL A 189 -9.86 -6.86 -6.94
N LYS A 190 -10.99 -6.16 -7.05
CA LYS A 190 -12.16 -6.67 -7.77
C LYS A 190 -11.94 -6.50 -9.27
N SER A 191 -11.91 -7.60 -10.01
CA SER A 191 -11.97 -7.55 -11.46
C SER A 191 -13.37 -7.10 -11.89
N LEU A 192 -13.44 -6.11 -12.78
CA LEU A 192 -14.68 -5.81 -13.48
C LEU A 192 -14.95 -6.96 -14.44
N GLN A 193 -15.87 -7.86 -14.08
CA GLN A 193 -16.42 -8.80 -15.05
C GLN A 193 -17.28 -7.99 -16.01
N ILE A 194 -16.67 -7.56 -17.11
CA ILE A 194 -17.42 -7.04 -18.25
C ILE A 194 -18.06 -8.29 -18.88
N GLU A 195 -19.32 -8.56 -18.56
CA GLU A 195 -20.15 -9.46 -19.35
C GLU A 195 -20.18 -8.90 -20.77
N VAL A 196 -19.31 -9.41 -21.64
CA VAL A 196 -19.42 -9.21 -23.08
C VAL A 196 -20.60 -10.08 -23.52
N PRO A 197 -21.73 -9.51 -23.99
CA PRO A 197 -22.83 -10.31 -24.48
C PRO A 197 -22.35 -11.06 -25.72
N GLY A 198 -22.02 -12.35 -25.60
CA GLY A 198 -21.85 -13.25 -26.75
C GLY A 198 -20.52 -13.98 -26.94
N SER A 199 -19.60 -14.10 -25.97
CA SER A 199 -18.39 -14.93 -26.16
C SER A 199 -18.56 -16.38 -25.66
N HIS A 200 -19.18 -17.18 -26.51
CA HIS A 200 -18.96 -18.62 -26.81
C HIS A 200 -18.87 -19.66 -25.69
N GLU A 201 -19.85 -20.56 -25.76
CA GLU A 201 -19.87 -21.93 -25.26
C GLU A 201 -18.62 -22.71 -25.69
N HIS A 202 -17.98 -23.39 -24.73
CA HIS A 202 -17.23 -24.61 -25.00
C HIS A 202 -17.98 -25.78 -24.35
N GLU A 203 -18.97 -26.27 -25.10
CA GLU A 203 -19.61 -27.55 -24.89
C GLU A 203 -18.60 -28.65 -25.24
N HIS A 204 -17.92 -29.22 -24.25
CA HIS A 204 -17.20 -30.47 -24.42
C HIS A 204 -18.15 -31.64 -24.15
N GLY A 205 -18.92 -31.99 -25.17
CA GLY A 205 -19.56 -33.30 -25.27
C GLY A 205 -18.51 -34.37 -25.51
N HIS A 206 -18.29 -35.24 -24.53
CA HIS A 206 -17.74 -36.58 -24.75
C HIS A 206 -18.52 -37.58 -23.91
N GLU A 207 -19.56 -38.15 -24.53
CA GLU A 207 -20.09 -39.46 -24.16
C GLU A 207 -19.00 -40.52 -24.37
N HIS A 208 -18.70 -41.29 -23.33
CA HIS A 208 -18.17 -42.64 -23.49
C HIS A 208 -18.88 -43.57 -22.50
N THR A 209 -19.99 -44.12 -22.98
CA THR A 209 -20.54 -45.39 -22.51
C THR A 209 -19.57 -46.50 -22.87
N HIS A 210 -19.11 -47.31 -21.91
CA HIS A 210 -18.89 -48.75 -22.10
C HIS A 210 -18.97 -49.46 -20.74
N GLN A 211 -20.09 -50.14 -20.53
CA GLN A 211 -20.23 -51.29 -19.63
C GLN A 211 -19.60 -52.51 -20.29
N HIS A 212 -18.88 -53.30 -19.51
CA HIS A 212 -18.89 -54.76 -19.56
C HIS A 212 -18.44 -55.31 -18.21
#